data_AF-A0A6M3JE87-F1
#
_entry.id   AF-A0A6M3JE87-F1
#
_cell.length_a   1.000
_cell.length_b   1.000
_cell.length_c   1.000
_cell.angle_alpha   90.00
_cell.angle_beta   90.00
_cell.angle_gamma   90.00
#
_symmetry.space_group_name_H-M   'P 1'
#
loop_
_entity.id
_entity.type
_entity.pdbx_description
1 polymer ?
#
loop_
_entity_poly.entity_id
_entity_poly.type
_entity_poly.pdbx_seq_one_letter_code
_entity_poly.pdbx_strand_id
1 'polypeptide(L)' 'MKKIYKYGTGMEVPKGAEYLWSYREEDSNAPNGYYVWHYFLVETK' A
#
# COMPACT_ATOMS: atom_id res chain seq x y z
N MET A 1 14.01 12.85 -1.58
CA MET A 1 13.39 12.80 -0.23
C MET A 1 12.57 11.52 -0.11
N LYS A 2 12.62 10.77 0.99
CA LYS A 2 11.81 9.54 1.12
C LYS A 2 10.42 9.87 1.68
N LYS A 3 9.36 9.28 1.12
CA LYS A 3 7.97 9.43 1.57
C LYS A 3 7.27 8.07 1.64
N ILE A 4 6.29 7.95 2.53
CA ILE A 4 5.48 6.75 2.66
C ILE A 4 4.27 6.86 1.72
N TYR A 5 4.04 5.81 0.92
CA TYR A 5 2.88 5.67 0.06
C TYR A 5 2.15 4.36 0.38
N LYS A 6 0.82 4.37 0.24
CA LYS A 6 -0.01 3.17 0.37
C LYS A 6 -0.48 2.71 -1.00
N TYR A 7 -0.45 1.41 -1.22
CA TYR A 7 -0.87 0.74 -2.46
C TYR A 7 -1.86 -0.36 -2.14
N GLY A 8 -2.90 -0.50 -2.96
CA GLY A 8 -3.82 -1.61 -2.89
C GLY A 8 -3.17 -2.90 -3.39
N THR A 9 -3.74 -4.04 -2.99
CA THR A 9 -3.31 -5.35 -3.50
C THR A 9 -3.46 -5.42 -5.02
N GLY A 10 -2.40 -5.82 -5.73
CA GLY A 10 -2.37 -5.93 -7.19
C GLY A 10 -2.01 -4.64 -7.93
N MET A 11 -1.81 -3.52 -7.23
CA MET A 11 -1.32 -2.29 -7.85
C MET A 11 0.19 -2.37 -8.16
N GLU A 12 0.62 -1.69 -9.21
CA GLU A 12 2.04 -1.55 -9.52
C GLU A 12 2.73 -0.64 -8.49
N VAL A 13 3.85 -1.10 -7.96
CA VAL A 13 4.67 -0.37 -6.97
C VAL A 13 5.94 0.14 -7.67
N PRO A 14 6.38 1.39 -7.42
CA PRO A 14 7.60 1.93 -8.01
C PRO A 14 8.84 1.07 -7.76
N LYS A 15 9.72 0.97 -8.75
CA LYS A 15 11.01 0.29 -8.60
C LYS A 15 11.85 0.99 -7.52
N GLY A 16 12.44 0.19 -6.63
CA GLY A 16 13.25 0.69 -5.52
C GLY A 16 12.44 1.11 -4.29
N ALA A 17 11.12 0.94 -4.29
CA ALA A 17 10.32 1.14 -3.09
C ALA A 17 10.62 0.06 -2.03
N GLU A 18 10.81 0.47 -0.78
CA GLU A 18 11.07 -0.44 0.34
C GLU A 18 9.75 -0.79 1.01
N TYR A 19 9.43 -2.08 1.12
CA TYR A 19 8.23 -2.52 1.83
C TYR A 19 8.37 -2.25 3.33
N LEU A 20 7.32 -1.70 3.94
CA LEU A 20 7.28 -1.42 5.37
C LEU A 20 6.34 -2.38 6.08
N TRP A 21 5.06 -2.34 5.75
CA TRP A 21 4.02 -3.12 6.44
C TRP A 21 2.71 -3.11 5.65
N SER A 22 1.74 -3.91 6.11
CA SER A 22 0.39 -3.95 5.55
C SER A 22 -0.66 -3.71 6.62
N TYR A 23 -1.75 -3.02 6.26
CA TYR A 23 -2.90 -2.78 7.11
C TYR A 23 -4.16 -3.39 6.48
N ARG A 24 -4.94 -4.11 7.28
CA ARG A 24 -6.28 -4.55 6.90
C ARG A 24 -7.28 -3.51 7.36
N GLU A 25 -8.05 -2.98 6.42
CA GLU A 25 -9.13 -2.03 6.67
C GLU A 25 -10.46 -2.72 6.39
N GLU A 26 -11.29 -2.89 7.42
CA GLU A 26 -12.64 -3.42 7.26
C GLU A 26 -13.50 -2.39 6.49
N ASP A 27 -14.14 -2.83 5.41
CA ASP A 27 -15.03 -2.02 4.59
C ASP A 27 -16.19 -2.90 4.11
N SER A 28 -17.41 -2.55 4.50
CA SER A 28 -18.62 -3.29 4.14
C SER A 28 -18.92 -3.29 2.64
N ASN A 29 -18.29 -2.40 1.87
CA ASN A 29 -18.39 -2.33 0.41
C ASN A 29 -17.27 -3.10 -0.29
N ALA A 30 -16.27 -3.60 0.42
CA ALA A 30 -15.24 -4.43 -0.17
C ALA A 30 -15.81 -5.82 -0.53
N PRO A 31 -15.41 -6.43 -1.66
CA PRO A 31 -15.92 -7.75 -2.07
C PRO A 31 -15.75 -8.85 -1.02
N ASN A 32 -14.72 -8.73 -0.16
CA ASN A 32 -14.39 -9.69 0.89
C ASN A 32 -14.58 -9.11 2.31
N GLY A 33 -15.27 -7.97 2.45
CA GLY A 33 -15.47 -7.28 3.72
C GLY A 33 -14.27 -6.47 4.23
N TYR A 34 -13.12 -6.52 3.55
CA TYR A 34 -11.95 -5.72 3.87
C TYR A 34 -11.09 -5.39 2.65
N TYR A 35 -10.32 -4.31 2.75
CA TYR A 35 -9.18 -4.00 1.89
C TYR A 35 -7.86 -4.27 2.60
N VAL A 36 -6.82 -4.58 1.82
CA VAL A 36 -5.44 -4.66 2.32
C VAL A 36 -4.62 -3.57 1.65
N TRP A 37 -4.10 -2.67 2.46
CA TRP A 37 -3.17 -1.62 2.07
C TRP A 37 -1.74 -2.03 2.38
N HIS A 38 -0.85 -1.83 1.42
CA HIS A 38 0.57 -2.10 1.54
C HIS A 38 1.33 -0.77 1.55
N TYR A 39 2.09 -0.53 2.60
CA TYR A 39 2.84 0.71 2.79
C TYR A 39 4.29 0.52 2.37
N PHE A 40 4.78 1.44 1.55
CA PHE A 40 6.14 1.44 1.04
C PHE A 40 6.81 2.79 1.27
N LEU A 41 8.11 2.76 1.53
CA LEU A 41 8.97 3.93 1.50
C LEU A 41 9.48 4.13 0.07
N VAL A 42 9.10 5.24 -0.56
CA VAL A 42 9.44 5.57 -1.95
C VAL A 42 10.36 6.79 -1.96
N GLU A 43 11.45 6.70 -2.73
CA GLU A 43 12.32 7.84 -2.98
C GLU A 43 11.67 8.78 -4.00
N THR A 44 11.39 10.01 -3.58
CA THR A 44 10.88 11.08 -4.45
C THR A 44 12.02 12.00 -4.86
N LYS A 45 12.01 12.43 -6.13
CA LYS A 45 12.88 13.50 -6.60
C LYS A 45 12.54 14.82 -5.92
#